data_AF-A0A657ATZ3-F1
#
_entry.id   AF-A0A657ATZ3-F1
#
_cell.length_a   1.000
_cell.length_b   1.000
_cell.length_c   1.000
_cell.angle_alpha   90.00
_cell.angle_beta   90.00
_cell.angle_gamma   90.00
#
_symmetry.space_group_name_H-M   'P 1'
#
loop_
_entity.id
_entity.type
_entity.pdbx_description
1 polymer ?
#
loop_
_entity_poly.entity_id
_entity_poly.type
_entity_poly.pdbx_seq_one_letter_code
_entity_poly.pdbx_strand_id
1 'polypeptide(L)'
;MSPNQVVSNEHMDTLKSPYTCIKCGEGSMIPAVQEGEPEYTENYLCVKCHFHDTIPAHGILISQAATSVIGLLLCFFLFYDYVFASTPDSANTVEHSALGLVVGAFCIGFIFVLFKAWKGHLLRQSYLTR
;
A
#
# COMPACT_ATOMS: atom_id res chain seq x y z
N MET A 1 -19.65 38.70 14.05
CA MET A 1 -21.08 38.36 13.88
C MET A 1 -21.31 38.22 12.38
N SER A 2 -21.76 37.02 11.96
CA SER A 2 -22.00 36.51 10.60
C SER A 2 -20.78 36.16 9.71
N PRO A 3 -20.83 35.12 8.84
CA PRO A 3 -21.92 34.17 8.60
C PRO A 3 -21.53 32.68 8.80
N ASN A 4 -22.53 31.90 9.20
CA ASN A 4 -22.60 30.45 9.02
C ASN A 4 -22.29 30.09 7.56
N GLN A 5 -21.27 29.27 7.34
CA GLN A 5 -21.14 28.46 6.13
C GLN A 5 -21.42 27.03 6.57
N VAL A 6 -22.70 26.68 6.55
CA VAL A 6 -23.16 25.30 6.38
C VAL A 6 -22.61 24.88 5.00
N VAL A 7 -21.37 24.40 4.97
CA VAL A 7 -20.81 23.80 3.76
C VAL A 7 -21.53 22.46 3.59
N SER A 8 -22.50 22.50 2.69
CA SER A 8 -23.38 21.45 2.19
C SER A 8 -23.10 20.03 2.67
N ASN A 9 -24.04 19.51 3.46
CA ASN A 9 -24.32 18.08 3.66
C ASN A 9 -24.56 17.31 2.33
N GLU A 10 -24.65 17.99 1.18
CA GLU A 10 -25.05 17.42 -0.11
C GLU A 10 -23.92 16.70 -0.87
N HIS A 11 -22.66 16.78 -0.42
CA HIS A 11 -21.54 16.03 -1.02
C HIS A 11 -21.16 14.76 -0.25
N MET A 12 -21.78 14.48 0.90
CA MET A 12 -21.57 13.23 1.66
C MET A 12 -22.57 12.12 1.28
N ASP A 13 -23.70 12.44 0.65
CA ASP A 13 -24.74 11.47 0.29
C ASP A 13 -24.40 10.61 -0.95
N THR A 14 -23.40 10.99 -1.74
CA THR A 14 -22.99 10.27 -2.95
C THR A 14 -21.76 9.38 -2.78
N LEU A 15 -21.05 9.43 -1.63
CA LEU A 15 -20.02 8.45 -1.32
C LEU A 15 -20.65 7.27 -0.58
N LYS A 16 -21.45 6.47 -1.32
CA LYS A 16 -21.87 5.16 -0.85
C LYS A 16 -20.64 4.26 -0.77
N SER A 17 -19.95 4.33 0.35
CA SER A 17 -18.76 3.55 0.62
C SER A 17 -19.16 2.07 0.64
N PRO A 18 -18.50 1.22 -0.17
CA PRO A 18 -18.77 -0.22 -0.16
C PRO A 18 -18.20 -0.91 1.09
N TYR A 19 -17.58 -0.17 2.02
CA TYR A 19 -16.93 -0.72 3.20
C TYR A 19 -17.89 -0.82 4.38
N THR A 20 -18.03 -2.04 4.89
CA THR A 20 -18.76 -2.35 6.12
C THR A 20 -17.79 -2.38 7.30
N CYS A 21 -18.20 -1.80 8.44
CA CYS A 21 -17.39 -1.77 9.63
C CYS A 21 -17.16 -3.20 10.19
N ILE A 22 -15.90 -3.59 10.31
CA ILE A 22 -15.51 -4.90 10.87
C ILE A 22 -15.89 -5.06 12.35
N LYS A 23 -15.98 -3.97 13.11
CA LYS A 23 -16.23 -4.00 14.56
C LYS A 23 -17.70 -4.21 14.91
N CYS A 24 -18.61 -3.51 14.24
CA CYS A 24 -20.05 -3.63 14.51
C CYS A 24 -20.80 -4.44 13.46
N GLY A 25 -20.21 -4.74 12.32
CA GLY A 25 -20.79 -5.56 11.25
C GLY A 25 -21.94 -4.94 10.47
N GLU A 26 -22.50 -3.82 10.93
CA GLU A 26 -23.70 -3.21 10.34
C GLU A 26 -23.50 -1.75 9.89
N GLY A 27 -22.53 -1.04 10.46
CA GLY A 27 -22.30 0.36 10.12
C GLY A 27 -21.41 0.53 8.89
N SER A 28 -21.77 1.44 7.98
CA SER A 28 -20.90 1.80 6.85
C SER A 28 -19.70 2.64 7.33
N MET A 29 -18.54 2.43 6.70
CA MET A 29 -17.31 3.18 6.93
C MET A 29 -17.23 4.33 5.93
N ILE A 30 -17.32 5.57 6.41
CA ILE A 30 -17.22 6.79 5.59
C ILE A 30 -15.85 7.45 5.78
N PRO A 31 -15.30 8.15 4.77
CA PRO A 31 -14.03 8.85 4.92
C PRO A 31 -14.14 9.94 5.99
N ALA A 32 -13.22 9.94 6.95
CA ALA A 32 -13.10 10.98 7.94
C ALA A 32 -12.27 12.12 7.36
N VAL A 33 -12.94 13.11 6.78
CA VAL A 33 -12.29 14.34 6.32
C VAL A 33 -11.85 15.14 7.55
N GLN A 34 -10.56 15.14 7.86
CA GLN A 34 -9.96 16.03 8.86
C GLN A 34 -9.42 17.28 8.17
N GLU A 35 -9.91 18.46 8.56
CA GLU A 35 -9.40 19.75 8.09
C GLU A 35 -7.91 19.88 8.41
N GLY A 36 -7.07 19.88 7.37
CA GLY A 36 -5.62 20.10 7.49
C GLY A 36 -4.73 18.91 7.12
N GLU A 37 -5.28 17.71 6.92
CA GLU A 37 -4.54 16.60 6.31
C GLU A 37 -4.72 16.62 4.77
N PRO A 38 -3.71 16.20 3.99
CA PRO A 38 -3.83 16.13 2.54
C PRO A 38 -5.07 15.31 2.16
N GLU A 39 -5.76 15.74 1.10
CA GLU A 39 -7.10 15.34 0.60
C GLU A 39 -7.25 13.84 0.21
N TYR A 40 -6.37 12.99 0.74
CA TYR A 40 -6.26 11.54 0.58
C TYR A 40 -6.13 10.84 1.93
N THR A 41 -6.81 11.33 2.97
CA THR A 41 -6.77 10.65 4.27
C THR A 41 -7.52 9.32 4.17
N GLU A 42 -6.73 8.25 4.16
CA GLU A 42 -7.14 6.84 4.22
C GLU A 42 -7.89 6.48 5.52
N ASN A 43 -8.31 7.47 6.30
CA ASN A 43 -8.99 7.33 7.57
C ASN A 43 -10.49 7.23 7.33
N TYR A 44 -11.09 6.16 7.86
CA TYR A 44 -12.52 5.89 7.78
C TYR A 44 -13.11 5.86 9.19
N LEU A 45 -14.35 6.34 9.30
CA LEU A 45 -15.16 6.33 10.50
C LEU A 45 -16.41 5.49 10.26
N CYS A 46 -16.74 4.60 11.18
CA CYS A 46 -18.04 3.94 11.19
C CYS A 46 -19.15 4.87 11.68
N VAL A 47 -20.22 5.03 10.90
CA VAL A 47 -21.39 5.85 11.27
C VAL A 47 -22.19 5.32 12.48
N LYS A 48 -22.07 4.03 12.80
CA LYS A 48 -22.86 3.38 13.86
C LYS A 48 -22.13 3.32 15.21
N CYS A 49 -20.85 2.95 15.20
CA CYS A 49 -20.08 2.72 16.42
C CYS A 49 -18.90 3.69 16.60
N HIS A 50 -18.75 4.67 15.70
CA HIS A 50 -17.66 5.65 15.70
C HIS A 50 -16.25 5.05 15.77
N PHE A 51 -16.09 3.81 15.26
CA PHE A 51 -14.80 3.17 15.14
C PHE A 51 -14.00 3.81 14.02
N HIS A 52 -12.77 4.24 14.33
CA HIS A 52 -11.81 4.77 13.37
C HIS A 52 -10.85 3.70 12.90
N ASP A 53 -10.61 3.65 11.60
CA ASP A 53 -9.66 2.73 10.99
C ASP A 53 -9.05 3.32 9.72
N THR A 54 -7.88 2.83 9.31
CA THR A 54 -7.19 3.30 8.11
C THR A 54 -7.29 2.24 7.02
N ILE A 55 -8.06 2.50 5.96
CA ILE A 55 -8.22 1.59 4.81
C ILE A 55 -7.29 2.07 3.68
N PRO A 56 -6.21 1.33 3.37
CA PRO A 56 -5.21 1.78 2.42
C PRO A 56 -5.78 1.90 0.98
N ALA A 57 -5.35 2.95 0.28
CA ALA A 57 -5.83 3.32 -1.04
C ALA A 57 -5.33 2.33 -2.12
N HIS A 58 -6.24 1.99 -3.05
CA HIS A 58 -5.99 0.92 -4.02
C HIS A 58 -4.84 1.29 -4.96
N GLY A 59 -4.77 2.58 -5.33
CA GLY A 59 -3.71 3.10 -6.19
C GLY A 59 -2.32 3.01 -5.55
N ILE A 60 -2.21 3.26 -4.24
CA ILE A 60 -0.95 3.15 -3.51
C ILE A 60 -0.51 1.69 -3.41
N LEU A 61 -1.43 0.78 -3.09
CA LEU A 61 -1.16 -0.66 -3.07
C LEU A 61 -0.74 -1.20 -4.44
N ILE A 62 -1.44 -0.84 -5.52
CA ILE A 62 -1.12 -1.28 -6.88
C ILE A 62 0.23 -0.72 -7.32
N SER A 63 0.48 0.57 -7.10
CA SER A 63 1.76 1.19 -7.52
C SER A 63 2.95 0.60 -6.75
N GLN A 64 2.81 0.37 -5.44
CA GLN A 64 3.82 -0.33 -4.64
C GLN A 64 4.03 -1.77 -5.12
N ALA A 65 2.96 -2.50 -5.43
CA ALA A 65 3.07 -3.85 -5.96
C ALA A 65 3.75 -3.86 -7.34
N ALA A 66 3.32 -2.99 -8.26
CA ALA A 66 3.86 -2.90 -9.62
C ALA A 66 5.35 -2.52 -9.63
N THR A 67 5.72 -1.48 -8.88
CA THR A 67 7.12 -1.06 -8.76
C THR A 67 7.97 -2.15 -8.10
N SER A 68 7.43 -2.85 -7.10
CA SER A 68 8.14 -3.95 -6.46
C SER A 68 8.31 -5.18 -7.36
N VAL A 69 7.33 -5.49 -8.22
CA VAL A 69 7.46 -6.55 -9.22
C VAL A 69 8.53 -6.20 -10.25
N ILE A 70 8.49 -4.98 -10.80
CA ILE A 70 9.50 -4.51 -11.76
C ILE A 70 10.89 -4.52 -11.13
N GLY A 71 11.02 -4.04 -9.89
CA GLY A 71 12.27 -4.07 -9.13
C GLY A 71 12.81 -5.48 -8.94
N LEU A 72 11.96 -6.45 -8.57
CA LEU A 72 12.35 -7.86 -8.47
C LEU A 72 12.80 -8.44 -9.80
N LEU A 73 12.11 -8.15 -10.91
CA LEU A 73 12.51 -8.62 -12.23
C LEU A 73 13.89 -8.10 -12.62
N LEU A 74 14.18 -6.82 -12.35
CA LEU A 74 15.49 -6.23 -12.57
C LEU A 74 16.55 -6.87 -11.67
N CYS A 75 16.25 -7.11 -10.40
CA CYS A 75 17.17 -7.79 -9.48
C CYS A 75 17.47 -9.23 -9.94
N PHE A 76 16.46 -9.99 -10.39
CA PHE A 76 16.67 -11.34 -10.92
C PHE A 76 17.47 -11.33 -12.22
N PHE A 77 17.22 -10.36 -13.10
CA PHE A 77 17.99 -10.18 -14.33
C PHE A 77 19.47 -9.91 -14.02
N LEU A 78 19.76 -8.97 -13.12
CA LEU A 78 21.11 -8.67 -12.67
C LEU A 78 21.74 -9.88 -11.96
N PHE A 79 21.00 -10.58 -11.12
CA PHE A 79 21.50 -11.78 -10.46
C PHE A 79 21.89 -12.86 -11.47
N TYR A 80 21.07 -13.09 -12.48
CA TYR A 80 21.38 -14.04 -13.55
C TYR A 80 22.65 -13.66 -14.31
N ASP A 81 22.76 -12.40 -14.72
CA ASP A 81 23.90 -11.90 -15.49
C ASP A 81 25.22 -11.98 -14.71
N TYR A 82 25.20 -11.55 -13.44
CA TYR A 82 26.42 -11.47 -12.61
C TYR A 82 26.80 -12.77 -11.90
N VAL A 83 25.85 -13.67 -11.62
CA VAL A 83 26.13 -14.93 -10.88
C VAL A 83 26.22 -16.13 -11.81
N PHE A 84 25.41 -16.19 -12.87
CA PHE A 84 25.35 -17.36 -13.75
C PHE A 84 26.04 -17.15 -15.10
N ALA A 85 25.98 -15.96 -15.70
CA ALA A 85 26.55 -15.72 -17.02
C ALA A 85 28.03 -15.29 -16.98
N SER A 86 28.47 -14.70 -15.86
CA SER A 86 29.84 -14.19 -15.71
C SER A 86 30.79 -15.28 -15.19
N THR A 87 31.79 -15.68 -15.99
CA THR A 87 32.90 -16.51 -15.49
C THR A 87 33.76 -15.72 -14.50
N PRO A 88 34.00 -16.23 -13.28
CA PRO A 88 34.73 -15.48 -12.27
C PRO A 88 36.22 -15.39 -12.63
N ASP A 89 36.67 -14.21 -13.04
CA ASP A 89 38.09 -13.87 -13.03
C ASP A 89 38.52 -13.53 -11.61
N SER A 90 39.65 -14.10 -11.15
CA SER A 90 40.08 -14.02 -9.75
C SER A 90 40.29 -12.60 -9.24
N ALA A 91 40.56 -11.65 -10.14
CA ALA A 91 40.71 -10.22 -9.84
C ALA A 91 39.39 -9.54 -9.43
N ASN A 92 38.24 -10.06 -9.86
CA ASN A 92 36.93 -9.41 -9.67
C ASN A 92 36.05 -10.10 -8.61
N THR A 93 36.58 -11.08 -7.88
CA THR A 93 35.83 -11.87 -6.88
C THR A 93 35.13 -11.00 -5.83
N VAL A 94 35.80 -9.94 -5.36
CA VAL A 94 35.24 -9.02 -4.35
C VAL A 94 34.07 -8.23 -4.93
N GLU A 95 34.18 -7.77 -6.18
CA GLU A 95 33.13 -7.02 -6.87
C GLU A 95 31.88 -7.88 -7.06
N HIS A 96 32.02 -9.11 -7.58
CA HIS A 96 30.90 -10.04 -7.71
C HIS A 96 30.22 -10.34 -6.37
N SER A 97 31.01 -10.50 -5.29
CA SER A 97 30.47 -10.75 -3.95
C SER A 97 29.69 -9.56 -3.38
N ALA A 98 30.19 -8.34 -3.57
CA ALA A 98 29.54 -7.12 -3.12
C ALA A 98 28.23 -6.87 -3.89
N LEU A 99 28.26 -7.07 -5.21
CA LEU A 99 27.09 -6.91 -6.08
C LEU A 99 26.02 -7.95 -5.75
N GLY A 100 26.41 -9.20 -5.51
CA GLY A 100 25.50 -10.25 -5.04
C GLY A 100 24.83 -9.91 -3.71
N LEU A 101 25.57 -9.35 -2.74
CA LEU A 101 25.02 -8.91 -1.46
C LEU A 101 24.01 -7.79 -1.63
N VAL A 102 24.35 -6.77 -2.44
CA VAL A 102 23.46 -5.64 -2.72
C VAL A 102 22.16 -6.11 -3.40
N VAL A 103 22.26 -6.94 -4.44
CA VAL A 103 21.09 -7.51 -5.12
C VAL A 103 20.25 -8.35 -4.16
N GLY A 104 20.89 -9.16 -3.30
CA GLY A 104 20.19 -9.93 -2.27
C GLY A 104 19.41 -9.04 -1.29
N ALA A 105 20.00 -7.94 -0.83
CA ALA A 105 19.33 -6.98 0.05
C ALA A 105 18.11 -6.32 -0.63
N PHE A 106 18.24 -5.96 -1.91
CA PHE A 106 17.11 -5.43 -2.69
C PHE A 106 15.98 -6.45 -2.87
N CYS A 107 16.31 -7.71 -3.19
CA CYS A 107 15.32 -8.78 -3.30
C CYS A 107 14.52 -8.93 -2.00
N ILE A 108 15.19 -8.95 -0.84
CA ILE A 108 14.53 -9.02 0.47
C ILE A 108 13.61 -7.81 0.68
N GLY A 109 14.08 -6.60 0.35
CA GLY A 109 13.29 -5.37 0.45
C GLY A 109 12.01 -5.42 -0.39
N PHE A 110 12.11 -5.83 -1.65
CA PHE A 110 10.95 -5.95 -2.53
C PHE A 110 9.97 -7.04 -2.08
N ILE A 111 10.46 -8.21 -1.64
CA ILE A 111 9.61 -9.26 -1.06
C ILE A 111 8.83 -8.72 0.15
N PHE A 112 9.49 -7.95 1.02
CA PHE A 112 8.84 -7.33 2.18
C PHE A 112 7.74 -6.34 1.77
N VAL A 113 7.99 -5.50 0.76
CA VAL A 113 6.98 -4.57 0.24
C VAL A 113 5.80 -5.31 -0.36
N LEU A 114 6.02 -6.36 -1.16
CA LEU A 114 4.95 -7.20 -1.69
C LEU A 114 4.13 -7.86 -0.59
N PHE A 115 4.77 -8.38 0.46
CA PHE A 115 4.07 -8.97 1.59
C PHE A 115 3.19 -7.95 2.31
N LYS A 116 3.70 -6.73 2.51
CA LYS A 116 2.93 -5.63 3.11
C LYS A 116 1.74 -5.25 2.23
N ALA A 117 1.94 -5.15 0.92
CA ALA A 117 0.88 -4.86 -0.03
C ALA A 117 -0.20 -5.97 -0.05
N TRP A 118 0.22 -7.23 -0.01
CA TRP A 118 -0.70 -8.38 0.06
C TRP A 118 -1.56 -8.35 1.32
N LYS A 119 -0.94 -8.11 2.49
CA LYS A 119 -1.68 -7.94 3.76
C LYS A 119 -2.68 -6.80 3.69
N GLY A 120 -2.30 -5.65 3.12
CA GLY A 120 -3.22 -4.52 2.95
C GLY A 120 -4.40 -4.85 2.03
N HIS A 121 -4.16 -5.60 0.96
CA HIS A 121 -5.22 -6.06 0.06
C HIS A 121 -6.19 -7.05 0.74
N LEU A 122 -5.67 -8.02 1.50
CA LEU A 122 -6.50 -8.95 2.28
C LEU A 122 -7.32 -8.22 3.35
N LEU A 123 -6.71 -7.28 4.06
CA LEU A 123 -7.40 -6.46 5.06
C LEU A 123 -8.57 -5.73 4.40
N ARG A 124 -8.35 -5.08 3.26
CA ARG A 124 -9.40 -4.38 2.51
C ARG A 124 -10.54 -5.28 2.05
N GLN A 125 -10.26 -6.51 1.59
CA GLN A 125 -11.31 -7.47 1.23
C GLN A 125 -12.24 -7.80 2.41
N SER A 126 -11.72 -7.76 3.64
CA SER A 126 -12.52 -8.00 4.85
C SER A 126 -13.58 -6.92 5.09
N TYR A 127 -13.41 -5.70 4.59
CA TYR A 127 -14.41 -4.62 4.66
C TYR A 127 -15.43 -4.69 3.52
N LEU A 128 -15.15 -5.42 2.44
CA LEU A 128 -16.02 -5.51 1.26
C LEU A 128 -16.96 -6.72 1.25
N THR A 129 -16.68 -7.74 2.08
CA THR A 129 -17.29 -9.07 1.96
C THR A 129 -18.24 -9.39 3.12
N ARG A 130 -19.15 -8.47 3.49
CA ARG A 130 -20.17 -8.73 4.52
C ARG A 130 -21.53 -8.18 4.16
#